data_AF-A0A0C5D637-F1
#
_entry.id   AF-A0A0C5D637-F1
#
_cell.length_a   1.000
_cell.length_b   1.000
_cell.length_c   1.000
_cell.angle_alpha   90.00
_cell.angle_beta   90.00
_cell.angle_gamma   90.00
#
_symmetry.space_group_name_H-M   'P 1'
#
loop_
_entity.id
_entity.type
_entity.pdbx_description
1 polymer ?
#
loop_
_entity_poly.entity_id
_entity_poly.type
_entity_poly.pdbx_seq_one_letter_code
_entity_poly.pdbx_strand_id
1 'polypeptide(L)'
;MFRLSAFRERLLKYFHEHPNCIVPEFRRREVIKTVEKGLFDLSISRKRESVMNWSIPVPGDERHCIYVWLDALFNYYTGALTRVAADGTETLDEDHHTLNRWPADVHVVGKDILKFHAIYWPAFLMSAELPLPERLVSHGWWTKD
;
A
#
# COMPACT_ATOMS: atom_id res chain seq x y z
N MET A 1 -10.03 -1.42 13.57
CA MET A 1 -8.83 -0.57 13.43
C MET A 1 -7.67 -1.46 13.02
N PHE A 2 -6.77 -0.97 12.17
CA PHE A 2 -5.48 -1.59 11.92
C PHE A 2 -4.44 -1.01 12.89
N ARG A 3 -3.66 -1.89 13.53
CA ARG A 3 -2.69 -1.54 14.59
C ARG A 3 -1.39 -0.93 14.02
N LEU A 4 -1.51 0.13 13.22
CA LEU A 4 -0.37 0.78 12.55
C LEU A 4 0.70 1.24 13.53
N SER A 5 0.31 1.65 14.74
CA SER A 5 1.25 2.04 15.80
C SER A 5 2.29 0.97 16.12
N ALA A 6 1.92 -0.31 16.03
CA ALA A 6 2.80 -1.45 16.31
C ALA A 6 3.88 -1.69 15.23
N PHE A 7 3.78 -1.04 14.07
CA PHE A 7 4.71 -1.25 12.95
C PHE A 7 5.86 -0.23 12.92
N ARG A 8 5.91 0.73 13.85
CA ARG A 8 6.93 1.80 13.89
C ARG A 8 8.34 1.25 13.74
N GLU A 9 8.77 0.34 14.60
CA GLU A 9 10.15 -0.17 14.59
C GLU A 9 10.47 -0.97 13.33
N ARG A 10 9.52 -1.79 12.86
CA ARG A 10 9.70 -2.60 11.64
C ARG A 10 9.86 -1.72 10.41
N LEU A 11 9.07 -0.65 10.31
CA LEU A 11 9.16 0.34 9.22
C LEU A 11 10.49 1.11 9.27
N LEU A 12 10.90 1.60 10.45
CA LEU A 12 12.18 2.29 10.60
C LEU A 12 13.35 1.39 10.19
N LYS A 13 13.38 0.14 10.69
CA LYS A 13 14.38 -0.86 10.30
C LYS A 13 14.40 -1.06 8.78
N TYR A 14 13.24 -1.24 8.16
CA TYR A 14 13.12 -1.40 6.71
C TYR A 14 13.76 -0.22 5.96
N PHE A 15 13.44 1.02 6.33
CA PHE A 15 14.01 2.20 5.67
C PHE A 15 15.53 2.33 5.87
N HIS A 16 16.06 1.92 7.03
CA HIS A 16 17.50 1.95 7.31
C HIS A 16 18.28 0.89 6.54
N GLU A 17 17.73 -0.32 6.42
CA GLU A 17 18.36 -1.44 5.71
C GLU A 17 18.29 -1.29 4.19
N HIS A 18 17.30 -0.54 3.67
CA HIS A 18 17.09 -0.32 2.24
C HIS A 18 17.18 1.18 1.93
N PRO A 19 18.39 1.77 1.90
CA PRO A 19 18.56 3.22 1.75
C PRO A 19 18.00 3.79 0.44
N ASN A 20 17.77 2.95 -0.57
CA ASN A 20 17.23 3.35 -1.87
C ASN A 20 15.75 2.95 -2.07
N CYS A 21 15.05 2.52 -1.03
CA CYS A 21 13.65 2.06 -1.13
C CYS A 21 12.65 3.20 -1.41
N ILE A 22 13.02 4.46 -1.16
CA ILE A 22 12.22 5.64 -1.48
C ILE A 22 13.12 6.65 -2.17
N VAL A 23 12.71 7.12 -3.34
CA VAL A 23 13.41 8.16 -4.10
C VAL A 23 12.45 9.30 -4.48
N PRO A 24 12.92 10.56 -4.46
CA PRO A 24 14.27 11.02 -4.12
C PRO A 24 14.56 10.98 -2.60
N GLU A 25 15.85 10.96 -2.23
CA GLU A 25 16.30 10.78 -0.83
C GLU A 25 15.70 11.78 0.18
N PHE A 26 15.42 13.02 -0.24
CA PHE A 26 14.78 13.97 0.68
C PHE A 26 13.37 13.52 1.12
N ARG A 27 12.62 12.84 0.24
CA ARG A 27 11.31 12.27 0.59
C ARG A 27 11.44 11.05 1.49
N ARG A 28 12.48 10.24 1.33
CA ARG A 28 12.80 9.15 2.27
C ARG A 28 13.02 9.72 3.68
N ARG A 29 13.81 10.78 3.80
CA ARG A 29 14.04 11.45 5.10
C ARG A 29 12.76 12.05 5.70
N GLU A 30 11.86 12.60 4.89
CA GLU A 30 10.54 13.07 5.36
C GLU A 30 9.70 11.93 5.94
N VAL A 31 9.65 10.78 5.26
CA VAL A 31 8.94 9.58 5.72
C VAL A 31 9.54 9.06 7.03
N ILE A 32 10.87 8.92 7.12
CA ILE A 32 11.55 8.46 8.34
C ILE A 32 11.20 9.37 9.52
N LYS A 33 11.35 10.70 9.37
CA LYS A 33 11.00 11.67 10.42
C LYS A 33 9.52 11.60 10.83
N THR A 34 8.64 11.24 9.90
CA THR A 34 7.22 11.06 10.20
C THR A 34 6.98 9.84 11.08
N VAL A 35 7.63 8.72 10.77
CA VAL A 35 7.52 7.48 11.57
C VAL A 35 8.21 7.62 12.93
N GLU A 36 9.32 8.34 13.00
CA GLU A 36 10.05 8.61 14.26
C GLU A 36 9.17 9.33 15.30
N LYS A 37 8.31 10.26 14.86
CA LYS A 37 7.36 10.98 15.71
C LYS A 37 6.25 10.10 16.32
N GLY A 38 6.10 8.87 15.83
CA GLY A 38 5.06 7.94 16.22
C GLY A 38 3.92 7.85 15.22
N LEU A 39 3.22 6.71 15.23
CA LEU A 39 2.11 6.41 14.33
C LEU A 39 0.85 6.14 15.16
N PHE A 40 -0.28 6.70 14.73
CA PHE A 40 -1.59 6.33 15.27
C PHE A 40 -2.17 5.14 14.52
N ASP A 41 -3.01 4.38 15.19
CA ASP A 41 -3.78 3.31 14.55
C ASP A 41 -4.70 3.87 13.46
N LEU A 42 -4.89 3.07 12.41
CA LEU A 42 -5.60 3.49 11.21
C LEU A 42 -6.99 2.84 11.16
N SER A 43 -8.03 3.63 10.90
CA SER A 43 -9.33 3.04 10.57
C SER A 43 -9.29 2.46 9.17
N ILE A 44 -9.61 1.17 9.07
CA ILE A 44 -9.68 0.43 7.80
C ILE A 44 -11.13 0.05 7.41
N SER A 45 -12.12 0.62 8.11
CA SER A 45 -13.53 0.47 7.73
C SER A 45 -14.31 1.77 7.94
N ARG A 46 -15.44 1.88 7.26
CA ARG A 46 -16.44 2.94 7.42
C ARG A 46 -17.83 2.30 7.51
N LYS A 47 -18.78 2.98 8.14
CA LYS A 47 -20.18 2.56 8.07
C LYS A 47 -20.64 2.58 6.61
N ARG A 48 -21.35 1.53 6.21
CA ARG A 48 -21.88 1.32 4.85
C ARG A 48 -22.61 2.55 4.31
N GLU A 49 -23.42 3.20 5.15
CA GLU A 49 -24.22 4.38 4.79
C GLU A 49 -23.34 5.60 4.50
N SER A 50 -22.21 5.74 5.19
CA SER A 50 -21.26 6.84 4.99
C SER A 50 -20.54 6.80 3.64
N VAL A 51 -20.53 5.64 2.99
CA VAL A 51 -19.96 5.44 1.64
C VAL A 51 -21.05 5.15 0.62
N MET A 52 -22.32 5.41 0.96
CA MET A 52 -23.47 5.21 0.07
C MET A 52 -23.55 3.79 -0.51
N ASN A 53 -23.09 2.80 0.25
CA ASN A 53 -23.02 1.39 -0.16
C ASN A 53 -22.07 1.11 -1.34
N TRP A 54 -21.17 2.05 -1.66
CA TRP A 54 -20.29 1.97 -2.82
C TRP A 54 -18.84 1.68 -2.40
N SER A 55 -18.62 0.53 -1.78
CA SER A 55 -17.32 0.04 -1.33
C SER A 55 -17.42 -1.46 -1.02
N ILE A 56 -16.28 -2.15 -0.99
CA ILE A 56 -16.24 -3.59 -0.68
C ILE A 56 -16.73 -3.82 0.77
N PRO A 57 -17.67 -4.75 1.01
CA PRO A 57 -18.10 -5.09 2.37
C PRO A 57 -16.97 -5.67 3.22
N VAL A 58 -16.97 -5.39 4.52
CA VAL A 58 -16.05 -6.06 5.44
C VAL A 58 -16.49 -7.53 5.59
N PRO A 59 -15.61 -8.52 5.34
CA PRO A 59 -15.97 -9.93 5.48
C PRO A 59 -16.49 -10.24 6.89
N GLY A 60 -17.71 -10.78 6.97
CA GLY A 60 -18.37 -11.10 8.24
C GLY A 60 -19.10 -9.93 8.92
N ASP A 61 -19.07 -8.71 8.39
CA ASP A 61 -19.86 -7.57 8.89
C ASP A 61 -20.28 -6.58 7.79
N GLU A 62 -21.41 -6.86 7.13
CA GLU A 62 -22.01 -6.06 6.05
C GLU A 62 -22.41 -4.62 6.45
N ARG A 63 -22.41 -4.29 7.75
CA ARG A 63 -22.69 -2.92 8.23
C ARG A 63 -21.50 -1.99 7.98
N HIS A 64 -20.34 -2.55 7.68
CA HIS A 64 -19.11 -1.83 7.42
C HIS A 64 -18.58 -2.14 6.02
N CYS A 65 -17.99 -1.13 5.40
CA CYS A 65 -17.24 -1.27 4.17
C CYS A 65 -15.75 -1.02 4.41
N ILE A 66 -14.91 -1.70 3.64
CA ILE A 66 -13.46 -1.54 3.63
C ILE A 66 -13.11 -0.10 3.25
N TYR A 67 -12.13 0.46 3.95
CA TYR A 67 -11.61 1.79 3.64
C TYR A 67 -10.94 1.80 2.27
N VAL A 68 -11.31 2.77 1.43
CA VAL A 68 -10.86 2.88 0.04
C VAL A 68 -9.35 2.82 -0.16
N TRP A 69 -8.52 3.27 0.80
CA TRP A 69 -7.06 3.15 0.66
C TRP A 69 -6.53 1.74 0.94
N LEU A 70 -7.20 0.96 1.79
CA LEU A 70 -6.84 -0.45 1.96
C LEU A 70 -7.20 -1.22 0.68
N ASP A 71 -8.42 -1.01 0.18
CA ASP A 71 -8.88 -1.54 -1.11
C ASP A 71 -7.92 -1.16 -2.25
N ALA A 72 -7.72 0.15 -2.46
CA ALA A 72 -6.90 0.65 -3.55
C ALA A 72 -5.46 0.16 -3.49
N LEU A 73 -4.79 0.11 -2.33
CA LEU A 73 -3.38 -0.32 -2.28
C LEU A 73 -3.19 -1.79 -2.69
N PHE A 74 -4.15 -2.67 -2.41
CA PHE A 74 -4.04 -4.08 -2.79
C PHE A 74 -4.26 -4.34 -4.29
N ASN A 75 -4.62 -3.32 -5.09
CA ASN A 75 -4.62 -3.43 -6.56
C ASN A 75 -3.28 -3.94 -7.11
N TYR A 76 -2.16 -3.54 -6.50
CA TYR A 76 -0.83 -3.97 -6.92
C TYR A 76 -0.62 -5.46 -6.74
N TYR A 77 -1.15 -6.01 -5.64
CA TYR A 77 -1.09 -7.44 -5.37
C TYR A 77 -2.02 -8.21 -6.31
N THR A 78 -3.25 -7.73 -6.51
CA THR A 78 -4.17 -8.30 -7.51
C THR A 78 -3.51 -8.38 -8.88
N GLY A 79 -2.93 -7.28 -9.39
CA GLY A 79 -2.25 -7.28 -10.69
C GLY A 79 -1.04 -8.20 -10.78
N ALA A 80 -0.35 -8.43 -9.67
CA ALA A 80 0.75 -9.42 -9.60
C ALA A 80 0.24 -10.87 -9.71
N LEU A 81 -1.00 -11.14 -9.28
CA LEU A 81 -1.66 -12.45 -9.35
C LEU A 81 -2.49 -12.66 -10.63
N THR A 82 -2.83 -11.59 -11.36
CA THR A 82 -3.74 -11.69 -12.51
C THR A 82 -3.10 -12.39 -13.71
N ARG A 83 -3.71 -13.50 -14.15
CA ARG A 83 -3.58 -14.04 -15.51
C ARG A 83 -4.65 -13.45 -16.42
N VAL A 84 -4.22 -12.94 -17.57
CA VAL A 84 -5.11 -12.45 -18.63
C VAL A 84 -5.07 -13.47 -19.76
N ALA A 85 -6.21 -14.07 -20.08
CA ALA A 85 -6.33 -15.00 -21.21
C ALA A 85 -6.41 -14.24 -22.55
N ALA A 86 -6.28 -14.96 -23.67
CA ALA A 86 -6.27 -14.35 -25.00
C ALA A 86 -7.58 -13.61 -25.35
N ASP A 87 -8.69 -13.97 -24.72
CA ASP A 87 -10.00 -13.32 -24.87
C ASP A 87 -10.23 -12.15 -23.89
N GLY A 88 -9.22 -11.84 -23.06
CA GLY A 88 -9.29 -10.77 -22.06
C GLY A 88 -9.92 -11.17 -20.73
N THR A 89 -10.30 -12.44 -20.52
CA THR A 89 -10.77 -12.89 -19.20
C THR A 89 -9.63 -12.90 -18.18
N GLU A 90 -9.94 -12.48 -16.94
CA GLU A 90 -8.99 -12.37 -15.84
C GLU A 90 -9.26 -13.43 -14.78
N THR A 91 -8.18 -14.10 -14.33
CA THR A 91 -8.18 -15.03 -13.20
C THR A 91 -7.01 -14.70 -12.27
N LEU A 92 -7.14 -15.02 -10.99
CA LEU A 92 -6.07 -14.82 -10.01
C LEU A 92 -5.40 -16.15 -9.68
N ASP A 93 -4.08 -16.19 -9.72
CA ASP A 93 -3.31 -17.29 -9.14
C ASP A 93 -3.42 -17.27 -7.61
N GLU A 94 -3.32 -18.45 -6.98
CA GLU A 94 -3.40 -18.59 -5.52
C GLU A 94 -2.20 -17.94 -4.80
N ASP A 95 -1.06 -17.84 -5.47
CA ASP A 95 0.17 -17.24 -4.96
C ASP A 95 0.89 -16.38 -6.01
N HIS A 96 1.80 -15.54 -5.52
CA HIS A 96 2.55 -14.60 -6.35
C HIS A 96 3.83 -15.19 -6.96
N HIS A 97 4.23 -16.40 -6.59
CA HIS A 97 5.43 -17.07 -7.11
C HIS A 97 5.21 -17.57 -8.52
N THR A 98 4.00 -18.02 -8.83
CA THR A 98 3.68 -18.64 -10.13
C THR A 98 3.84 -17.66 -11.30
N LEU A 99 3.45 -16.39 -11.12
CA LEU A 99 3.65 -15.34 -12.13
C LEU A 99 4.98 -14.60 -11.99
N ASN A 100 5.67 -14.75 -10.85
CA ASN A 100 6.98 -14.17 -10.56
C ASN A 100 7.07 -12.65 -10.85
N ARG A 101 6.05 -11.90 -10.43
CA ARG A 101 5.96 -10.43 -10.59
C ARG A 101 6.13 -9.67 -9.29
N TRP A 102 5.96 -10.34 -8.15
CA TRP A 102 5.93 -9.73 -6.83
C TRP A 102 7.27 -9.94 -6.09
N PRO A 103 7.76 -8.94 -5.35
CA PRO A 103 7.21 -7.59 -5.18
C PRO A 103 7.53 -6.67 -6.37
N ALA A 104 6.87 -5.50 -6.42
CA ALA A 104 7.16 -4.53 -7.47
C ALA A 104 8.59 -3.99 -7.35
N ASP A 105 9.35 -4.02 -8.45
CA ASP A 105 10.64 -3.34 -8.55
C ASP A 105 10.51 -1.83 -8.33
N VAL A 106 9.45 -1.24 -8.90
CA VAL A 106 9.18 0.20 -8.80
C VAL A 106 7.68 0.47 -8.71
N HIS A 107 7.27 1.19 -7.66
CA HIS A 107 6.02 1.93 -7.63
C HIS A 107 6.30 3.40 -7.97
N VAL A 108 5.55 3.98 -8.91
CA VAL A 108 5.63 5.41 -9.27
C VAL A 108 4.38 6.12 -8.79
N VAL A 109 4.55 7.19 -8.00
CA VAL A 109 3.44 7.94 -7.42
C VAL A 109 3.67 9.45 -7.41
N GLY A 110 2.59 10.22 -7.36
CA GLY A 110 2.64 11.63 -7.00
C GLY A 110 3.04 11.83 -5.53
N LYS A 111 3.63 12.98 -5.20
CA LYS A 111 4.02 13.34 -3.83
C LYS A 111 2.89 13.37 -2.81
N ASP A 112 1.68 13.65 -3.26
CA ASP A 112 0.45 13.74 -2.47
C ASP A 112 0.09 12.41 -1.80
N ILE A 113 0.44 11.28 -2.41
CA ILE A 113 0.06 9.94 -1.93
C ILE A 113 1.24 9.15 -1.35
N LEU A 114 2.38 9.82 -1.13
CA LEU A 114 3.60 9.19 -0.61
C LEU A 114 3.36 8.49 0.73
N LYS A 115 2.63 9.11 1.66
CA LYS A 115 2.37 8.54 3.00
C LYS A 115 1.68 7.18 2.92
N PHE A 116 0.71 7.04 2.01
CA PHE A 116 -0.04 5.78 1.84
C PHE A 116 0.90 4.66 1.37
N HIS A 117 1.77 4.95 0.41
CA HIS A 117 2.66 3.96 -0.21
C HIS A 117 3.93 3.67 0.61
N ALA A 118 4.41 4.65 1.37
CA ALA A 118 5.65 4.51 2.13
C ALA A 118 5.42 4.02 3.57
N ILE A 119 4.23 4.22 4.14
CA ILE A 119 3.95 3.89 5.55
C ILE A 119 2.85 2.84 5.66
N TYR A 120 1.66 3.11 5.11
CA TYR A 120 0.52 2.21 5.30
C TYR A 120 0.72 0.91 4.52
N TRP A 121 1.14 1.04 3.26
CA TRP A 121 1.34 -0.10 2.38
C TRP A 121 2.32 -1.14 2.93
N PRO A 122 3.59 -0.79 3.24
CA PRO A 122 4.52 -1.76 3.81
C PRO A 122 4.05 -2.30 5.16
N ALA A 123 3.31 -1.53 5.98
CA ALA A 123 2.74 -2.05 7.22
C ALA A 123 1.66 -3.12 6.96
N PHE A 124 0.80 -2.93 5.96
CA PHE A 124 -0.18 -3.94 5.54
C PHE A 124 0.52 -5.21 5.04
N LEU A 125 1.52 -5.07 4.17
CA LEU A 125 2.31 -6.20 3.65
C LEU A 125 3.04 -6.95 4.76
N MET A 126 3.67 -6.22 5.68
CA MET A 126 4.31 -6.79 6.88
C MET A 126 3.34 -7.56 7.79
N SER A 127 2.05 -7.17 7.79
CA SER A 127 0.99 -7.86 8.53
C SER A 127 0.50 -9.10 7.80
N ALA A 128 0.52 -9.09 6.46
CA ALA A 128 0.11 -10.19 5.61
C ALA A 128 1.29 -11.12 5.24
N GLU A 129 2.47 -10.89 5.81
CA GLU A 129 3.69 -11.67 5.57
C GLU A 129 4.13 -11.70 4.10
N LEU A 130 3.86 -10.62 3.36
CA LEU A 130 4.24 -10.46 1.96
C LEU A 130 5.57 -9.70 1.79
N PRO A 131 6.38 -10.03 0.76
CA PRO A 131 7.56 -9.25 0.38
C PRO A 131 7.25 -7.77 0.15
N LEU A 132 8.19 -6.88 0.46
CA LEU A 132 8.01 -5.43 0.37
C LEU A 132 8.51 -4.90 -1.00
N PRO A 133 7.96 -3.78 -1.52
CA PRO A 133 8.40 -3.20 -2.79
C PRO A 133 9.86 -2.74 -2.74
N GLU A 134 10.62 -3.00 -3.80
CA GLU A 134 12.06 -2.65 -3.86
C GLU A 134 12.29 -1.14 -3.89
N ARG A 135 11.43 -0.38 -4.60
CA ARG A 135 11.55 1.07 -4.74
C ARG A 135 10.22 1.78 -4.90
N LEU A 136 10.10 2.92 -4.23
CA LEU A 136 9.02 3.89 -4.40
C LEU A 136 9.58 5.20 -4.96
N VAL A 137 9.18 5.56 -6.17
CA VAL A 137 9.52 6.82 -6.84
C VAL A 137 8.38 7.80 -6.65
N SER A 138 8.66 8.96 -6.04
CA SER A 138 7.64 9.97 -5.76
C SER A 138 7.95 11.33 -6.40
N HIS A 139 7.19 11.66 -7.46
CA HIS A 139 7.42 12.82 -8.32
C HIS A 139 6.63 14.08 -7.92
N GLY A 140 6.97 15.21 -8.56
CA GLY A 140 6.31 16.51 -8.38
C GLY A 140 5.02 16.68 -9.18
N TRP A 141 4.51 17.92 -9.23
CA TRP A 141 3.35 18.28 -10.03
C TRP A 141 3.77 19.18 -11.20
N TRP A 142 3.07 19.06 -12.31
CA TRP A 142 3.24 19.94 -13.45
C TRP A 142 2.65 21.34 -13.16
N THR A 143 3.29 22.36 -13.70
CA THR A 143 2.77 23.73 -13.78
C THR A 143 2.65 24.11 -15.26
N LYS A 144 1.86 25.15 -15.55
CA LYS A 144 1.76 25.74 -16.88
C LYS A 144 1.93 27.25 -16.73
N ASP A 145 2.81 27.82 -17.56
CA ASP A 145 3.03 29.27 -17.67
C ASP A 145 1.88 29.96 -18.41
#